data_AF-A0A117PNA9-F1
#
_entry.id   AF-A0A117PNA9-F1
#
_cell.length_a   1.000
_cell.length_b   1.000
_cell.length_c   1.000
_cell.angle_alpha   90.00
_cell.angle_beta   90.00
_cell.angle_gamma   90.00
#
_symmetry.space_group_name_H-M   'P 1'
#
loop_
_entity.id
_entity.type
_entity.pdbx_description
1 polymer ?
#
loop_
_entity_poly.entity_id
_entity_poly.type
_entity_poly.pdbx_seq_one_letter_code
_entity_poly.pdbx_strand_id
1 'polypeptide(L)'
;MDVPLTRTAYEDPATRRAWRRTATFRLSAFVFSLASFVAWLYAVLLTPVWTLWILFPALFVLIYLAMLSTARVMGIRSLRRVLKIYPWQSVPGAASIAKNGTTRFSFTDPERPDRTVSLGYGSFPGSGRTFWVRKVRSGEVGEVWFAGDPRFLGVVAVPGPRRLFGVAQRTAVDDRMSARTRGVSPEARERAKAAGARVG
;
A
#
# COMPACT_ATOMS: atom_id res chain seq x y z
N MET A 1 -5.72 -5.68 21.90
CA MET A 1 -5.01 -4.43 22.27
C MET A 1 -5.95 -3.29 21.96
N ASP A 2 -6.13 -2.33 22.86
CA ASP A 2 -7.07 -1.24 22.61
C ASP A 2 -6.58 -0.33 21.49
N VAL A 3 -7.52 0.07 20.63
CA VAL A 3 -7.24 1.01 19.53
C VAL A 3 -6.99 2.38 20.15
N PRO A 4 -5.93 3.10 19.76
CA PRO A 4 -5.71 4.46 20.26
C PRO A 4 -6.89 5.36 19.90
N LEU A 5 -7.48 6.01 20.91
CA LEU A 5 -8.58 6.98 20.79
C LEU A 5 -8.11 8.33 20.22
N THR A 6 -7.21 8.32 19.23
CA THR A 6 -6.70 9.51 18.56
C THR A 6 -7.65 9.93 17.43
N ARG A 7 -7.80 11.24 17.22
CA ARG A 7 -8.68 11.80 16.17
C ARG A 7 -8.26 11.35 14.77
N THR A 8 -6.96 11.13 14.57
CA THR A 8 -6.40 10.62 13.31
C THR A 8 -5.38 9.53 13.57
N ALA A 9 -5.27 8.56 12.67
CA ALA A 9 -4.31 7.46 12.80
C ALA A 9 -2.86 7.95 12.83
N TYR A 10 -2.57 9.11 12.22
CA TYR A 10 -1.24 9.69 12.18
C TYR A 10 -0.81 10.39 13.49
N GLU A 11 -1.72 10.76 14.38
CA GLU A 11 -1.38 11.38 15.66
C GLU A 11 -0.65 10.41 16.59
N ASP A 12 -1.02 9.14 16.53
CA ASP A 12 -0.41 8.08 17.32
C ASP A 12 1.13 8.00 17.07
N PRO A 13 1.95 8.15 18.13
CA PRO A 13 3.41 8.07 18.01
C PRO A 13 3.90 6.72 17.48
N ALA A 14 3.20 5.61 17.76
CA ALA A 14 3.58 4.30 17.24
C ALA A 14 3.41 4.25 15.71
N THR A 15 2.28 4.76 15.21
CA THR A 15 2.01 4.88 13.77
C THR A 15 3.06 5.75 13.07
N ARG A 16 3.45 6.90 13.66
CA ARG A 16 4.50 7.76 13.09
C ARG A 16 5.85 7.06 13.00
N ARG A 17 6.24 6.30 14.03
CA ARG A 17 7.50 5.53 14.02
C ARG A 17 7.48 4.44 12.96
N ALA A 18 6.38 3.69 12.86
CA ALA A 18 6.21 2.64 11.85
C ALA A 18 6.23 3.21 10.43
N TRP A 19 5.56 4.34 10.21
CA TRP A 19 5.58 5.06 8.94
C TRP A 19 6.99 5.56 8.62
N ARG A 20 7.69 6.21 9.56
CA ARG A 20 9.07 6.69 9.36
C ARG A 20 10.01 5.54 9.00
N ARG A 21 9.96 4.42 9.71
CA ARG A 21 10.81 3.25 9.40
C ARG A 21 10.57 2.73 7.98
N THR A 22 9.30 2.67 7.57
CA THR A 22 8.92 2.25 6.19
C THR A 22 9.37 3.30 5.16
N ALA A 23 9.24 4.58 5.48
CA ALA A 23 9.66 5.71 4.67
C ALA A 23 11.17 5.69 4.45
N THR A 24 11.96 5.64 5.53
CA THR A 24 13.42 5.59 5.50
C THR A 24 13.90 4.39 4.70
N PHE A 25 13.39 3.18 4.97
CA PHE A 25 13.83 1.99 4.22
C PHE A 25 13.59 2.11 2.72
N ARG A 26 12.41 2.59 2.29
CA ARG A 26 12.08 2.72 0.87
C ARG A 26 12.81 3.90 0.21
N LEU A 27 13.01 5.00 0.94
CA LEU A 27 13.79 6.15 0.46
C LEU A 27 15.26 5.78 0.30
N SER A 28 15.85 5.10 1.28
CA SER A 28 17.22 4.58 1.18
C SER A 28 17.35 3.62 -0.01
N ALA A 29 16.42 2.69 -0.18
CA ALA A 29 16.42 1.79 -1.35
C ALA A 29 16.35 2.55 -2.69
N PHE A 30 15.57 3.62 -2.76
CA PHE A 30 15.50 4.51 -3.93
C PHE A 30 16.84 5.23 -4.17
N VAL A 31 17.43 5.83 -3.14
CA VAL A 31 18.73 6.51 -3.24
C VAL A 31 19.83 5.54 -3.65
N PHE A 32 19.88 4.34 -3.05
CA PHE A 32 20.82 3.30 -3.46
C PHE A 32 20.59 2.86 -4.91
N SER A 33 19.34 2.72 -5.35
CA SER A 33 19.03 2.39 -6.75
C SER A 33 19.54 3.47 -7.70
N LEU A 34 19.40 4.75 -7.35
CA LEU A 34 19.87 5.86 -8.16
C LEU A 34 21.41 5.92 -8.19
N ALA A 35 22.05 5.75 -7.04
CA ALA A 35 23.51 5.71 -6.94
C ALA A 35 24.09 4.53 -7.75
N SER A 36 23.48 3.34 -7.65
CA SER A 36 23.87 2.17 -8.44
C SER A 36 23.72 2.41 -9.94
N PHE A 37 22.69 3.14 -10.37
CA PHE A 37 22.51 3.49 -11.78
C PHE A 37 23.62 4.43 -12.28
N VAL A 38 23.97 5.46 -11.51
CA VAL A 38 25.07 6.38 -11.84
C VAL A 38 26.41 5.65 -11.86
N ALA A 39 26.69 4.79 -10.87
CA ALA A 39 27.90 3.99 -10.82
C ALA A 39 27.99 3.02 -12.01
N TRP A 40 26.88 2.42 -12.42
CA TRP A 40 26.80 1.57 -13.60
C TRP A 40 27.09 2.34 -14.89
N LEU A 41 26.53 3.55 -15.07
CA LEU A 41 26.84 4.41 -16.21
C LEU A 41 28.33 4.77 -16.28
N TYR A 42 28.92 5.08 -15.13
CA TYR A 42 30.35 5.36 -15.06
C TYR A 42 31.20 4.14 -15.43
N ALA A 43 30.84 2.94 -14.96
CA ALA A 43 31.52 1.71 -15.33
C ALA A 43 31.44 1.45 -16.84
N VAL A 44 30.27 1.64 -17.45
CA VAL A 44 30.05 1.53 -18.90
C VAL A 44 30.97 2.44 -19.71
N LEU A 45 31.23 3.66 -19.23
CA LEU A 45 32.13 4.61 -19.91
C LEU A 45 33.60 4.19 -19.86
N LEU A 46 33.99 3.42 -18.84
CA LEU A 46 35.38 2.96 -18.66
C LEU A 46 35.65 1.62 -19.32
N THR A 47 34.62 0.86 -19.72
CA THR A 47 34.78 -0.50 -20.24
C THR A 47 34.80 -0.54 -21.77
N PRO A 48 35.49 -1.53 -22.38
CA PRO A 48 35.53 -1.67 -23.83
C PRO A 48 34.15 -1.98 -24.42
N VAL A 49 33.89 -1.56 -25.66
CA VAL A 49 32.58 -1.66 -26.34
C VAL A 49 31.94 -3.06 -26.29
N TRP A 50 32.73 -4.13 -26.34
CA TRP A 50 32.18 -5.50 -26.28
C TRP A 50 31.47 -5.81 -24.94
N THR A 51 31.88 -5.17 -23.84
CA THR A 51 31.25 -5.33 -22.53
C THR A 51 29.83 -4.77 -22.48
N LEU A 52 29.47 -3.84 -23.39
CA LEU A 52 28.13 -3.28 -23.47
C LEU A 52 27.07 -4.36 -23.64
N TRP A 53 27.35 -5.42 -24.41
CA TRP A 53 26.41 -6.52 -24.62
C TRP A 53 26.07 -7.27 -23.33
N ILE A 54 27.04 -7.40 -22.41
CA ILE A 54 26.85 -8.03 -21.10
C ILE A 54 26.16 -7.07 -20.12
N LEU A 55 26.48 -5.78 -20.21
CA LEU A 55 25.93 -4.75 -19.32
C LEU A 55 24.49 -4.37 -19.70
N PHE A 56 24.08 -4.57 -20.95
CA PHE A 56 22.75 -4.19 -21.43
C PHE A 56 21.58 -4.90 -20.70
N PRO A 57 21.61 -6.22 -20.44
CA PRO A 57 20.62 -6.86 -19.56
C PRO A 57 20.61 -6.28 -18.13
N ALA A 58 21.78 -5.95 -17.58
CA ALA A 58 21.88 -5.35 -16.25
C ALA A 58 21.22 -3.97 -16.18
N LEU A 59 21.31 -3.18 -17.27
CA LEU A 59 20.60 -1.90 -17.40
C LEU A 59 19.09 -2.07 -17.24
N PHE A 60 18.48 -3.03 -17.94
CA PHE A 60 17.04 -3.26 -17.83
C PHE A 60 16.62 -3.64 -16.42
N VAL A 61 17.43 -4.47 -15.74
CA VAL A 61 17.19 -4.82 -14.34
C VAL A 61 17.27 -3.59 -13.44
N LEU A 62 18.28 -2.73 -13.63
CA LEU A 62 18.43 -1.50 -12.86
C LEU A 62 17.27 -0.51 -13.10
N ILE A 63 16.86 -0.32 -14.36
CA ILE A 63 15.69 0.51 -14.70
C ILE A 63 14.43 -0.05 -14.05
N TYR A 64 14.21 -1.36 -14.13
CA TYR A 64 13.06 -2.01 -13.50
C TYR A 64 13.05 -1.83 -11.98
N LEU A 65 14.20 -2.01 -11.31
CA LEU A 65 14.33 -1.77 -9.87
C LEU A 65 14.11 -0.31 -9.51
N ALA A 66 14.63 0.63 -10.31
CA ALA A 66 14.42 2.06 -10.12
C ALA A 66 12.93 2.41 -10.22
N MET A 67 12.23 1.95 -11.27
CA MET A 67 10.79 2.12 -11.43
C MET A 67 10.01 1.56 -10.24
N LEU A 68 10.35 0.35 -9.79
CA LEU A 68 9.71 -0.29 -8.64
C LEU A 68 9.95 0.50 -7.34
N SER A 69 11.16 1.03 -7.15
CA SER A 69 11.50 1.85 -5.99
C SER A 69 10.75 3.19 -5.98
N THR A 70 10.62 3.85 -7.13
CA THR A 70 9.82 5.07 -7.32
C THR A 70 8.36 4.82 -6.96
N ALA A 71 7.75 3.76 -7.52
CA ALA A 71 6.37 3.39 -7.20
C ALA A 71 6.17 3.12 -5.70
N ARG A 72 7.13 2.46 -5.05
CA ARG A 72 7.10 2.21 -3.59
C ARG A 72 7.20 3.49 -2.76
N VAL A 73 7.98 4.48 -3.20
CA VAL A 73 8.09 5.80 -2.55
C VAL A 73 6.81 6.60 -2.73
N MET A 74 6.22 6.62 -3.93
CA MET A 74 4.92 7.27 -4.17
C MET A 74 3.83 6.68 -3.26
N GLY A 75 3.82 5.35 -3.10
CA GLY A 75 2.91 4.67 -2.17
C GLY A 75 2.99 5.20 -0.74
N ILE A 76 4.17 5.57 -0.23
CA ILE A 76 4.32 6.09 1.15
C ILE A 76 3.60 7.43 1.34
N ARG A 77 3.65 8.30 0.32
CA ARG A 77 2.91 9.58 0.36
C ARG A 77 1.42 9.33 0.39
N SER A 78 0.93 8.38 -0.41
CA SER A 78 -0.48 7.96 -0.37
C SER A 78 -0.87 7.46 1.03
N LEU A 79 -0.13 6.51 1.61
CA LEU A 79 -0.37 6.03 2.98
C LEU A 79 -0.45 7.19 3.99
N ARG A 80 0.46 8.17 3.90
CA ARG A 80 0.46 9.32 4.81
C ARG A 80 -0.82 10.17 4.68
N ARG A 81 -1.35 10.36 3.47
CA ARG A 81 -2.59 11.13 3.25
C ARG A 81 -3.77 10.44 3.95
N VAL A 82 -3.88 9.13 3.77
CA VAL A 82 -4.95 8.33 4.40
C VAL A 82 -4.89 8.40 5.91
N LEU A 83 -3.71 8.15 6.49
CA LEU A 83 -3.53 8.14 7.95
C LEU A 83 -3.79 9.50 8.61
N LYS A 84 -3.66 10.60 7.86
CA LYS A 84 -3.97 11.95 8.36
C LYS A 84 -5.46 12.25 8.41
N ILE A 85 -6.28 11.52 7.66
CA ILE A 85 -7.71 11.82 7.51
C ILE A 85 -8.55 10.86 8.34
N TYR A 86 -8.16 9.59 8.38
CA TYR A 86 -8.95 8.54 9.01
C TYR A 86 -8.31 8.09 10.34
N PRO A 87 -9.11 7.91 11.41
CA PRO A 87 -8.66 7.26 12.64
C PRO A 87 -8.47 5.75 12.43
N TRP A 88 -7.76 5.11 13.36
CA TRP A 88 -7.67 3.65 13.40
C TRP A 88 -9.00 3.04 13.85
N GLN A 89 -9.35 1.91 13.25
CA GLN A 89 -10.47 1.06 13.63
C GLN A 89 -9.96 -0.37 13.77
N SER A 90 -10.24 -1.03 14.89
CA SER A 90 -9.97 -2.46 15.04
C SER A 90 -11.13 -3.24 14.44
N VAL A 91 -10.79 -4.13 13.52
CA VAL A 91 -11.75 -4.99 12.85
C VAL A 91 -11.30 -6.44 13.04
N PRO A 92 -11.92 -7.19 13.99
CA PRO A 92 -11.63 -8.60 14.17
C PRO A 92 -12.14 -9.41 12.97
N GLY A 93 -11.39 -10.43 12.56
CA GLY A 93 -11.79 -11.33 11.47
C GLY A 93 -11.86 -10.69 10.07
N ALA A 94 -11.34 -9.47 9.89
CA ALA A 94 -11.40 -8.76 8.61
C ALA A 94 -10.63 -9.49 7.50
N ALA A 95 -9.56 -10.21 7.83
CA ALA A 95 -8.71 -10.86 6.85
C ALA A 95 -9.15 -12.30 6.57
N SER A 96 -9.41 -12.59 5.29
CA SER A 96 -9.76 -13.93 4.80
C SER A 96 -8.93 -14.29 3.57
N ILE A 97 -8.85 -15.59 3.24
CA ILE A 97 -8.26 -16.05 1.99
C ILE A 97 -9.39 -16.21 0.97
N ALA A 98 -9.27 -15.58 -0.19
CA ALA A 98 -10.16 -15.82 -1.30
C ALA A 98 -9.81 -17.16 -2.00
N LYS A 99 -10.78 -17.75 -2.71
CA LYS A 99 -10.63 -19.05 -3.41
C LYS A 99 -9.42 -19.11 -4.37
N ASN A 100 -8.98 -17.97 -4.88
CA ASN A 100 -7.81 -17.83 -5.77
C ASN A 100 -6.47 -17.70 -5.01
N GLY A 101 -6.44 -17.90 -3.69
CA GLY A 101 -5.25 -17.78 -2.86
C GLY A 101 -4.83 -16.35 -2.51
N THR A 102 -5.62 -15.35 -2.90
CA THR A 102 -5.36 -13.94 -2.57
C THR A 102 -5.94 -13.56 -1.21
N THR A 103 -5.33 -12.58 -0.52
CA THR A 103 -5.88 -12.07 0.74
C THR A 103 -7.03 -11.12 0.44
N ARG A 104 -8.14 -11.28 1.14
CA ARG A 104 -9.29 -10.40 1.05
C ARG A 104 -9.57 -9.80 2.42
N PHE A 105 -9.62 -8.48 2.48
CA PHE A 105 -10.02 -7.75 3.68
C PHE A 105 -11.48 -7.32 3.55
N SER A 106 -12.33 -7.81 4.43
CA SER A 106 -13.76 -7.53 4.44
C SER A 106 -14.06 -6.51 5.54
N PHE A 107 -14.69 -5.41 5.17
CA PHE A 107 -15.04 -4.31 6.07
C PHE A 107 -16.50 -3.93 5.88
N THR A 108 -17.17 -3.53 6.96
CA THR A 108 -18.55 -3.04 6.91
C THR A 108 -18.60 -1.65 6.26
N ASP A 109 -19.59 -1.40 5.40
CA ASP A 109 -19.81 -0.08 4.81
C ASP A 109 -20.35 0.88 5.90
N PRO A 110 -19.68 2.01 6.17
CA PRO A 110 -20.09 2.94 7.21
C PRO A 110 -21.46 3.59 6.97
N GLU A 111 -21.92 3.67 5.71
CA GLU A 111 -23.25 4.22 5.38
C GLU A 111 -24.31 3.12 5.24
N ARG A 112 -23.90 1.85 5.14
CA ARG A 112 -24.77 0.69 4.93
C ARG A 112 -24.27 -0.50 5.74
N PRO A 113 -24.58 -0.56 7.05
CA PRO A 113 -24.03 -1.59 7.94
C PRO A 113 -24.44 -3.01 7.55
N ASP A 114 -25.48 -3.17 6.72
CA ASP A 114 -25.91 -4.42 6.09
C ASP A 114 -24.95 -4.92 4.99
N ARG A 115 -24.08 -4.07 4.45
CA ARG A 115 -23.19 -4.41 3.34
C ARG A 115 -21.75 -4.51 3.77
N THR A 116 -21.14 -5.64 3.41
CA THR A 116 -19.70 -5.85 3.54
C THR A 116 -19.00 -5.53 2.21
N VAL A 117 -17.97 -4.70 2.28
CA VAL A 117 -17.11 -4.33 1.16
C VAL A 117 -15.80 -5.07 1.30
N SER A 118 -15.38 -5.75 0.22
CA SER A 118 -14.15 -6.52 0.22
C SER A 118 -13.05 -5.84 -0.60
N LEU A 119 -11.87 -5.72 -0.01
CA LEU A 119 -10.65 -5.20 -0.60
C LEU A 119 -9.69 -6.35 -0.87
N GLY A 120 -9.41 -6.61 -2.14
CA GLY A 120 -8.48 -7.66 -2.56
C GLY A 120 -7.03 -7.20 -2.45
N TYR A 121 -6.17 -8.10 -1.97
CA TYR A 121 -4.72 -7.95 -1.94
C TYR A 121 -4.03 -9.21 -2.47
N GLY A 122 -3.00 -9.00 -3.30
CA GLY A 122 -2.12 -10.08 -3.74
C GLY A 122 -2.52 -10.73 -5.06
N SER A 123 -3.17 -10.00 -5.98
CA SER A 123 -3.43 -10.49 -7.35
C SER A 123 -2.21 -10.43 -8.28
N PHE A 124 -1.02 -10.02 -7.80
CA PHE A 124 0.19 -9.88 -8.62
C PHE A 124 1.13 -11.09 -8.49
N PRO A 125 1.96 -11.40 -9.51
CA PRO A 125 2.91 -12.51 -9.48
C PRO A 125 3.83 -12.43 -8.25
N GLY A 126 3.97 -13.54 -7.51
CA GLY A 126 4.81 -13.61 -6.30
C GLY A 126 4.16 -13.08 -5.02
N SER A 127 2.90 -12.62 -5.07
CA SER A 127 2.14 -12.17 -3.91
C SER A 127 1.99 -13.22 -2.80
N GLY A 128 2.00 -14.51 -3.14
CA GLY A 128 1.91 -15.62 -2.19
C GLY A 128 3.02 -15.64 -1.13
N ARG A 129 4.15 -14.98 -1.39
CA ARG A 129 5.27 -14.84 -0.44
C ARG A 129 5.19 -13.58 0.41
N THR A 130 4.18 -12.75 0.22
CA THR A 130 4.02 -11.52 1.01
C THR A 130 3.60 -11.85 2.44
N PHE A 131 4.01 -11.00 3.38
CA PHE A 131 3.72 -11.16 4.80
C PHE A 131 2.22 -11.40 5.07
N TRP A 132 1.35 -10.59 4.45
CA TRP A 132 -0.10 -10.67 4.65
C TRP A 132 -0.68 -11.97 4.12
N VAL A 133 -0.32 -12.41 2.90
CA VAL A 133 -0.81 -13.68 2.36
C VAL A 133 -0.36 -14.85 3.22
N ARG A 134 0.90 -14.85 3.66
CA ARG A 134 1.43 -15.91 4.52
C ARG A 134 0.75 -15.96 5.90
N LYS A 135 0.57 -14.81 6.56
CA LYS A 135 0.02 -14.74 7.91
C LYS A 135 -1.49 -14.96 7.97
N VAL A 136 -2.22 -14.49 6.96
CA VAL A 136 -3.65 -14.80 6.84
C VAL A 136 -3.83 -16.28 6.52
N ARG A 137 -2.94 -16.87 5.70
CA ARG A 137 -2.93 -18.31 5.43
C ARG A 137 -2.61 -19.17 6.66
N SER A 138 -1.74 -18.72 7.55
CA SER A 138 -1.47 -19.43 8.80
C SER A 138 -2.53 -19.21 9.89
N GLY A 139 -3.56 -18.40 9.63
CA GLY A 139 -4.59 -18.08 10.63
C GLY A 139 -4.10 -17.18 11.78
N GLU A 140 -2.87 -16.66 11.69
CA GLU A 140 -2.25 -15.85 12.76
C GLU A 140 -2.76 -14.39 12.78
N VAL A 141 -3.57 -14.00 11.80
CA VAL A 141 -4.17 -12.66 11.72
C VAL A 141 -5.61 -12.73 12.21
N GLY A 142 -5.80 -12.65 13.53
CA GLY A 142 -7.13 -12.58 14.15
C GLY A 142 -7.73 -11.16 14.13
N GLU A 143 -6.91 -10.13 14.26
CA GLU A 143 -7.32 -8.73 14.34
C GLU A 143 -6.52 -7.88 13.36
N VAL A 144 -7.19 -6.99 12.63
CA VAL A 144 -6.56 -6.03 11.71
C VAL A 144 -6.97 -4.62 12.10
N TRP A 145 -6.01 -3.71 12.11
CA TRP A 145 -6.28 -2.28 12.26
C TRP A 145 -6.45 -1.67 10.87
N PHE A 146 -7.55 -0.96 10.65
CA PHE A 146 -7.89 -0.32 9.40
C PHE A 146 -8.07 1.19 9.59
N ALA A 147 -7.53 1.99 8.68
CA ALA A 147 -7.75 3.43 8.62
C ALA A 147 -8.04 3.82 7.16
N GLY A 148 -9.27 4.28 6.89
CA GLY A 148 -9.69 4.62 5.54
C GLY A 148 -11.20 4.55 5.34
N ASP A 149 -11.62 4.55 4.09
CA ASP A 149 -12.98 4.21 3.67
C ASP A 149 -12.91 2.94 2.82
N PRO A 150 -13.53 1.82 3.24
CA PRO A 150 -13.42 0.56 2.53
C PRO A 150 -14.04 0.61 1.12
N ARG A 151 -14.87 1.61 0.82
CA ARG A 151 -15.45 1.84 -0.51
C ARG A 151 -14.46 2.41 -1.51
N PHE A 152 -13.37 3.00 -1.05
CA PHE A 152 -12.38 3.66 -1.89
C PHE A 152 -10.98 3.12 -1.65
N LEU A 153 -10.40 3.48 -0.50
CA LEU A 153 -9.03 3.16 -0.13
C LEU A 153 -8.84 3.23 1.37
N GLY A 154 -7.83 2.53 1.85
CA GLY A 154 -7.47 2.51 3.26
C GLY A 154 -6.08 1.96 3.49
N VAL A 155 -5.69 1.97 4.75
CA VAL A 155 -4.43 1.40 5.24
C VAL A 155 -4.78 0.33 6.25
N VAL A 156 -4.22 -0.86 6.05
CA VAL A 156 -4.26 -1.96 7.01
C VAL A 156 -2.94 -2.07 7.75
N ALA A 157 -3.02 -2.44 9.01
CA ALA A 157 -1.88 -2.71 9.87
C ALA A 157 -2.16 -3.89 10.80
N VAL A 158 -1.09 -4.53 11.24
CA VAL A 158 -1.13 -5.44 12.38
C VAL A 158 -1.22 -4.60 13.66
N PRO A 159 -1.92 -5.04 14.72
CA PRO A 159 -1.97 -4.36 16.00
C PRO A 159 -0.58 -3.90 16.47
N GLY A 160 -0.50 -2.70 17.05
CA GLY A 160 0.77 -2.04 17.36
C GLY A 160 1.37 -1.28 16.15
N PRO A 161 0.52 -0.55 15.43
CA PRO A 161 0.55 -0.26 13.98
C PRO A 161 1.82 -0.72 13.24
N ARG A 162 1.98 -2.03 13.05
CA ARG A 162 3.12 -2.60 12.30
C ARG A 162 2.70 -2.98 10.89
N ARG A 163 3.68 -3.07 9.98
CA ARG A 163 3.48 -3.59 8.61
C ARG A 163 2.37 -2.86 7.84
N LEU A 164 2.37 -1.52 7.94
CA LEU A 164 1.46 -0.64 7.22
C LEU A 164 1.39 -0.99 5.73
N PHE A 165 0.18 -1.21 5.25
CA PHE A 165 -0.06 -1.60 3.87
C PHE A 165 -1.30 -0.88 3.32
N GLY A 166 -1.20 -0.31 2.10
CA GLY A 166 -2.31 0.38 1.46
C GLY A 166 -3.18 -0.59 0.68
N VAL A 167 -4.47 -0.61 1.00
CA VAL A 167 -5.51 -1.36 0.28
C VAL A 167 -6.40 -0.38 -0.46
N ALA A 168 -6.81 -0.71 -1.67
CA ALA A 168 -7.70 0.17 -2.44
C ALA A 168 -8.60 -0.64 -3.37
N GLN A 169 -9.78 -0.12 -3.63
CA GLN A 169 -10.59 -0.56 -4.75
C GLN A 169 -9.95 -0.11 -6.04
N ARG A 170 -9.99 -0.98 -7.04
CA ARG A 170 -9.38 -0.68 -8.34
C ARG A 170 -10.06 0.53 -9.02
N THR A 171 -11.36 0.71 -8.82
CA THR A 171 -12.13 1.88 -9.27
C THR A 171 -11.69 3.21 -8.65
N ALA A 172 -11.07 3.18 -7.46
CA ALA A 172 -10.61 4.38 -6.76
C ALA A 172 -9.19 4.83 -7.15
N VAL A 173 -8.46 4.00 -7.93
CA VAL A 173 -7.03 4.23 -8.24
C VAL A 173 -6.74 4.09 -9.74
N ASP A 174 -7.41 3.19 -10.44
CA ASP A 174 -7.16 2.90 -11.86
C ASP A 174 -7.84 3.96 -12.73
N ASP A 175 -7.06 4.72 -13.49
CA ASP A 175 -7.55 5.76 -14.40
C ASP A 175 -8.42 5.21 -15.53
N ARG A 176 -8.24 3.92 -15.86
CA ARG A 176 -8.99 3.23 -16.93
C ARG A 176 -10.41 2.85 -16.51
N MET A 177 -10.75 2.97 -15.22
CA MET A 177 -12.09 2.68 -14.72
C MET A 177 -12.83 3.94 -14.34
N SER A 178 -14.16 3.88 -14.50
CA SER A 178 -15.05 4.94 -14.05
C SER A 178 -15.01 5.02 -12.52
N ALA A 179 -14.87 6.26 -12.02
CA ALA A 179 -14.92 6.52 -10.59
C ALA A 179 -16.32 6.18 -10.06
N ARG A 180 -16.39 5.74 -8.80
CA ARG A 180 -17.65 5.37 -8.17
C ARG A 180 -18.48 6.62 -7.88
N THR A 181 -19.64 6.75 -8.53
CA THR A 181 -20.56 7.88 -8.37
C THR A 181 -21.77 7.57 -7.47
N ARG A 182 -22.25 6.31 -7.43
CA ARG A 182 -23.49 5.95 -6.71
C ARG A 182 -23.27 5.54 -5.26
N GLY A 183 -24.21 5.97 -4.40
CA GLY A 183 -24.36 5.49 -3.02
C GLY A 183 -23.25 5.93 -2.07
N VAL A 184 -22.76 7.16 -2.24
CA VAL A 184 -21.74 7.77 -1.38
C VAL A 184 -22.16 9.20 -1.08
N SER A 185 -22.19 9.57 0.20
CA SER A 185 -22.45 10.94 0.64
C SER A 185 -21.40 11.94 0.10
N PRO A 186 -21.76 13.22 -0.12
CA PRO A 186 -20.81 14.25 -0.56
C PRO A 186 -19.60 14.38 0.38
N GLU A 187 -19.83 14.35 1.69
CA GLU A 187 -18.76 14.42 2.69
C GLU A 187 -17.78 13.24 2.61
N ALA A 188 -18.28 12.03 2.36
CA ALA A 188 -17.42 10.87 2.17
C ALA A 188 -16.59 10.98 0.89
N ARG A 189 -17.14 11.55 -0.18
CA ARG A 189 -16.39 11.82 -1.42
C ARG A 189 -15.28 12.84 -1.18
N GLU A 190 -15.56 13.93 -0.46
CA GLU A 190 -14.54 14.94 -0.15
C GLU A 190 -13.40 14.36 0.69
N ARG A 191 -13.73 13.57 1.73
CA ARG A 191 -12.71 12.88 2.53
C ARG A 191 -11.90 11.88 1.71
N ALA A 192 -12.55 11.11 0.84
CA ALA A 192 -11.87 10.17 -0.05
C ALA A 192 -10.96 10.90 -1.05
N LYS A 193 -11.41 12.03 -1.63
CA LYS A 193 -10.63 12.88 -2.53
C LYS A 193 -9.40 13.46 -1.80
N ALA A 194 -9.57 13.96 -0.57
CA ALA A 194 -8.47 14.44 0.26
C ALA A 194 -7.45 13.33 0.58
N ALA A 195 -7.92 12.09 0.72
CA ALA A 195 -7.08 10.91 0.91
C ALA A 195 -6.38 10.44 -0.37
N GLY A 196 -6.75 11.00 -1.53
CA GLY A 196 -6.17 10.72 -2.84
C GLY A 196 -6.94 9.70 -3.67
N ALA A 197 -8.19 9.39 -3.32
CA ALA A 197 -9.06 8.54 -4.13
C ALA A 197 -9.57 9.30 -5.36
N ARG A 198 -9.75 8.57 -6.46
CA ARG A 198 -10.55 9.05 -7.59
C ARG A 198 -12.03 8.91 -7.23
N VAL A 199 -12.72 10.04 -7.19
CA VAL A 199 -14.16 10.13 -6.94
C VAL A 199 -14.80 10.90 -8.10
N GLY A 200 -16.00 10.48 -8.50
CA GLY A 200 -16.80 11.13 -9.54
C GLY A 200 -18.04 11.80 -8.96
#